data_AF-A0ABD3NJW2-F1
#
_entry.id   AF-A0ABD3NJW2-F1
#
_cell.length_a   1.000
_cell.length_b   1.000
_cell.length_c   1.000
_cell.angle_alpha   90.00
_cell.angle_beta   90.00
_cell.angle_gamma   90.00
#
_symmetry.space_group_name_H-M   'P 1'
#
loop_
_entity.id
_entity.type
_entity.pdbx_description
1 polymer ?
#
loop_
_entity_poly.entity_id
_entity_poly.type
_entity_poly.pdbx_seq_one_letter_code
_entity_poly.pdbx_strand_id
1 'polypeptide(L)'
;MFAFLDYIKEHDNALVPKNHKTKDGVSLGAWVLKIRRDFEDKNKNLSPQRIQMLNDVGFVWELSYEWSNLLLHFNKHGDALVPVDYKDNPSLGNWVDVQRREFKAGNRSKERIQLLNKVKFVWHPCEDQWLERYKELVQYFSEHGNALVPRGYKKNPELGNWVNEQRAKRIQRLNAVRFEWDVLEAQWFERYEELVQYINIHGNALVPQTY
;
A
#
# COMPACT_ATOMS: atom_id res chain seq x y z
N MET A 1 -15.12 32.01 -10.91
CA MET A 1 -16.13 31.15 -10.23
C MET A 1 -16.59 30.03 -11.15
N PHE A 2 -17.00 30.33 -12.39
CA PHE A 2 -17.35 29.32 -13.41
C PHE A 2 -16.31 28.23 -13.58
N ALA A 3 -15.04 28.59 -13.85
CA ALA A 3 -13.95 27.62 -14.00
C ALA A 3 -13.77 26.63 -12.83
N PHE A 4 -14.07 27.03 -11.58
CA PHE A 4 -13.96 26.14 -10.43
C PHE A 4 -15.13 25.16 -10.35
N LEU A 5 -16.34 25.63 -10.64
CA LEU A 5 -17.52 24.77 -10.69
C LEU A 5 -17.45 23.80 -11.87
N ASP A 6 -16.88 24.24 -13.00
CA ASP A 6 -16.65 23.38 -14.16
C ASP A 6 -15.64 22.28 -13.82
N TYR A 7 -14.54 22.62 -13.11
CA TYR A 7 -13.61 21.62 -12.59
C TYR A 7 -14.32 20.58 -11.71
N ILE A 8 -15.18 21.02 -10.78
CA ILE A 8 -15.91 20.09 -9.91
C ILE A 8 -16.82 19.17 -10.73
N LYS A 9 -17.52 19.69 -11.74
CA LYS A 9 -18.35 18.87 -12.62
C LYS A 9 -17.54 17.86 -13.43
N GLU A 10 -16.35 18.24 -13.90
CA GLU A 10 -15.49 17.38 -14.71
C GLU A 10 -14.79 16.29 -13.87
N HIS A 11 -14.41 16.60 -12.63
CA HIS A 11 -13.57 15.73 -11.79
C HIS A 11 -14.31 15.11 -10.60
N ASP A 12 -15.56 15.51 -10.36
CA ASP A 12 -16.37 15.11 -9.19
C ASP A 12 -15.68 15.37 -7.84
N ASN A 13 -14.83 16.41 -7.78
CA ASN A 13 -14.13 16.82 -6.56
C ASN A 13 -13.60 18.25 -6.65
N ALA A 14 -13.26 18.82 -5.50
CA ALA A 14 -12.66 20.16 -5.35
C ALA A 14 -11.12 20.16 -5.23
N LEU A 15 -10.44 19.09 -5.67
CA LEU A 15 -9.02 18.83 -5.42
C LEU A 15 -8.12 19.41 -6.53
N VAL A 16 -8.22 20.72 -6.76
CA VAL A 16 -7.48 21.39 -7.84
C VAL A 16 -5.96 21.39 -7.56
N PRO A 17 -5.12 20.83 -8.46
CA PRO A 17 -3.67 20.88 -8.33
C PRO A 17 -3.11 22.28 -8.60
N LYS A 18 -1.97 22.63 -7.97
CA LYS A 18 -1.36 23.97 -8.06
C LYS A 18 -1.07 24.47 -9.49
N ASN A 19 -0.80 23.56 -10.42
CA ASN A 19 -0.44 23.89 -11.80
C ASN A 19 -1.61 23.73 -12.79
N HIS A 20 -2.82 23.47 -12.30
CA HIS A 20 -3.97 23.25 -13.18
C HIS A 20 -4.33 24.54 -13.94
N LYS A 21 -4.49 24.39 -15.26
CA LYS A 21 -5.00 25.40 -16.17
C LYS A 21 -6.24 24.87 -16.86
N THR A 22 -7.26 25.72 -16.96
CA THR A 22 -8.47 25.45 -17.75
C THR A 22 -8.13 25.37 -19.25
N LYS A 23 -9.08 24.86 -20.05
CA LYS A 23 -8.97 24.78 -21.51
C LYS A 23 -8.69 26.16 -22.15
N ASP A 24 -9.23 27.23 -21.56
CA ASP A 24 -9.04 28.61 -22.03
C ASP A 24 -7.77 29.29 -21.46
N GLY A 25 -6.88 28.53 -20.81
CA GLY A 25 -5.60 29.02 -20.31
C GLY A 25 -5.64 29.72 -18.94
N VAL A 26 -6.82 29.85 -18.31
CA VAL A 26 -6.95 30.44 -16.97
C VAL A 26 -6.30 29.52 -15.93
N SER A 27 -5.40 30.09 -15.12
CA SER A 27 -4.69 29.39 -14.04
C SER A 27 -5.56 29.22 -12.80
N LEU A 28 -6.43 28.21 -12.81
CA LEU A 28 -7.30 27.89 -11.68
C LEU A 28 -6.49 27.44 -10.46
N GLY A 29 -5.39 26.70 -10.67
CA GLY A 29 -4.50 26.27 -9.58
C GLY A 29 -3.88 27.46 -8.81
N ALA A 30 -3.46 28.51 -9.51
CA ALA A 30 -2.96 29.72 -8.88
C ALA A 30 -4.06 30.48 -8.11
N TRP A 31 -5.28 30.50 -8.65
CA TRP A 31 -6.43 31.09 -7.94
C TRP A 31 -6.77 30.33 -6.65
N VAL A 32 -6.79 28.99 -6.69
CA VAL A 32 -7.02 28.17 -5.49
C VAL A 32 -5.93 28.39 -4.44
N LEU A 33 -4.66 28.44 -4.83
CA LEU A 33 -3.56 28.72 -3.90
C LEU A 33 -3.70 30.10 -3.26
N LYS A 34 -4.10 31.12 -4.03
CA LYS A 34 -4.36 32.46 -3.50
C LYS A 34 -5.46 32.43 -2.45
N ILE A 35 -6.58 31.75 -2.72
CA ILE A 35 -7.70 31.63 -1.78
C ILE A 35 -7.29 30.95 -0.48
N ARG A 36 -6.49 29.88 -0.55
CA ARG A 36 -5.98 29.19 0.64
C ARG A 36 -5.08 30.10 1.49
N ARG A 37 -4.20 30.88 0.86
CA ARG A 37 -3.36 31.89 1.55
C ARG A 37 -4.22 32.97 2.21
N ASP A 38 -5.16 33.54 1.45
CA ASP A 38 -6.07 34.57 1.98
C ASP A 38 -6.85 34.07 3.21
N PHE A 39 -7.23 32.78 3.24
CA PHE A 39 -7.87 32.16 4.41
C PHE A 39 -6.92 32.02 5.60
N GLU A 40 -5.71 31.49 5.38
CA GLU A 40 -4.71 31.29 6.44
C GLU A 40 -4.25 32.62 7.07
N ASP A 41 -4.03 33.64 6.24
CA ASP A 41 -3.65 34.99 6.64
C ASP A 41 -4.79 35.77 7.32
N LYS A 42 -5.99 35.17 7.45
CA LYS A 42 -7.21 35.81 7.94
C LYS A 42 -7.54 37.10 7.19
N ASN A 43 -7.31 37.11 5.88
CA ASN A 43 -7.54 38.26 5.02
C ASN A 43 -9.05 38.59 5.00
N LYS A 44 -9.39 39.83 5.37
CA LYS A 44 -10.78 40.32 5.43
C LYS A 44 -11.50 40.30 4.07
N ASN A 45 -10.76 40.16 2.97
CA ASN A 45 -11.32 40.05 1.62
C ASN A 45 -12.04 38.71 1.34
N LEU A 46 -11.83 37.69 2.19
CA LEU A 46 -12.53 36.42 2.11
C LEU A 46 -13.74 36.45 3.06
N SER A 47 -14.89 36.88 2.54
CA SER A 47 -16.10 37.02 3.36
C SER A 47 -16.59 35.66 3.90
N PRO A 48 -17.29 35.63 5.05
CA PRO A 48 -17.89 34.41 5.59
C PRO A 48 -18.78 33.68 4.58
N GLN A 49 -19.53 34.42 3.77
CA GLN A 49 -20.37 33.85 2.71
C GLN A 49 -19.53 33.11 1.66
N ARG A 50 -18.38 33.65 1.25
CA ARG A 50 -17.48 32.99 0.29
C ARG A 50 -16.86 31.72 0.88
N ILE A 51 -16.47 31.77 2.15
CA ILE A 51 -15.96 30.60 2.88
C ILE A 51 -17.02 29.50 2.92
N GLN A 52 -18.27 29.86 3.26
CA GLN A 52 -19.36 28.91 3.30
C GLN A 52 -19.63 28.27 1.92
N MET A 53 -19.71 29.08 0.85
CA MET A 53 -19.90 28.56 -0.51
C MET A 53 -18.81 27.58 -0.93
N LEU A 54 -17.56 27.80 -0.50
CA LEU A 54 -16.44 26.88 -0.78
C LEU A 54 -16.55 25.60 0.08
N ASN A 55 -16.93 25.72 1.34
CA ASN A 55 -17.16 24.56 2.21
C ASN A 55 -18.29 23.66 1.69
N ASP A 56 -19.38 24.25 1.19
CA ASP A 56 -20.56 23.54 0.68
C ASP A 56 -20.23 22.65 -0.53
N VAL A 57 -19.22 23.03 -1.32
CA VAL A 57 -18.72 22.25 -2.46
C VAL A 57 -17.51 21.37 -2.10
N GLY A 58 -17.22 21.23 -0.80
CA GLY A 58 -16.17 20.35 -0.30
C GLY A 58 -14.74 20.86 -0.52
N PHE A 59 -14.54 22.17 -0.66
CA PHE A 59 -13.23 22.80 -0.85
C PHE A 59 -12.25 22.40 0.26
N VAL A 60 -11.01 22.12 -0.14
CA VAL A 60 -9.93 21.78 0.78
C VAL A 60 -9.04 23.01 1.00
N TRP A 61 -8.94 23.43 2.26
CA TRP A 61 -8.16 24.59 2.69
C TRP A 61 -6.67 24.30 2.95
N GLU A 62 -6.26 23.03 2.98
CA GLU A 62 -4.87 22.62 3.24
C GLU A 62 -3.87 23.27 2.27
N LEU A 63 -2.91 24.01 2.81
CA LEU A 63 -1.93 24.80 2.04
C LEU A 63 -0.52 24.20 2.05
N SER A 64 -0.23 23.16 2.85
CA SER A 64 1.12 22.62 2.94
C SER A 64 1.73 22.27 1.57
N TYR A 65 3.05 22.46 1.47
CA TYR A 65 3.80 22.16 0.27
C TYR A 65 3.61 20.70 -0.15
N GLU A 66 3.62 19.78 0.81
CA GLU A 66 3.45 18.35 0.60
C GLU A 66 2.04 18.01 0.13
N TRP A 67 1.00 18.61 0.70
CA TRP A 67 -0.37 18.44 0.18
C TRP A 67 -0.48 18.89 -1.28
N SER A 68 0.11 20.03 -1.62
CA SER A 68 0.10 20.53 -3.00
C SER A 68 0.81 19.59 -3.98
N ASN A 69 1.91 18.94 -3.55
CA ASN A 69 2.61 17.96 -4.38
C ASN A 69 1.90 16.60 -4.40
N LEU A 70 1.21 16.22 -3.32
CA LEU A 70 0.34 15.04 -3.29
C LEU A 70 -0.80 15.17 -4.30
N LEU A 71 -1.43 16.36 -4.40
CA LEU A 71 -2.46 16.61 -5.41
C LEU A 71 -1.93 16.52 -6.85
N LEU A 72 -0.69 16.98 -7.10
CA LEU A 72 -0.06 16.79 -8.41
C LEU A 72 0.16 15.31 -8.71
N HIS A 73 0.63 14.54 -7.73
CA HIS A 73 0.83 13.10 -7.87
C HIS A 73 -0.50 12.38 -8.12
N PHE A 74 -1.52 12.67 -7.32
CA PHE A 74 -2.87 12.14 -7.47
C PHE A 74 -3.47 12.43 -8.86
N ASN A 75 -3.33 13.66 -9.34
CA ASN A 75 -3.83 14.01 -10.68
C ASN A 75 -3.07 13.29 -11.81
N LYS A 76 -1.80 12.91 -11.58
CA LYS A 76 -0.98 12.20 -12.57
C LYS A 76 -1.22 10.69 -12.56
N HIS A 77 -1.41 10.10 -11.38
CA HIS A 77 -1.44 8.64 -11.20
C HIS A 77 -2.83 8.09 -10.85
N GLY A 78 -3.76 8.94 -10.42
CA GLY A 78 -5.12 8.55 -10.01
C GLY A 78 -5.22 8.04 -8.57
N ASP A 79 -4.10 7.95 -7.85
CA ASP A 79 -3.99 7.59 -6.44
C ASP A 79 -2.89 8.39 -5.72
N ALA A 80 -2.80 8.23 -4.41
CA ALA A 80 -1.74 8.81 -3.60
C ALA A 80 -0.74 7.73 -3.13
N LEU A 81 -0.36 6.81 -4.03
CA LEU A 81 0.67 5.80 -3.78
C LEU A 81 2.08 6.39 -3.94
N VAL A 82 2.50 7.17 -2.95
CA VAL A 82 3.86 7.72 -2.93
C VAL A 82 4.80 6.78 -2.15
N PRO A 83 5.93 6.36 -2.75
CA PRO A 83 6.99 5.61 -2.06
C PRO A 83 7.61 6.42 -0.91
N VAL A 84 8.09 5.75 0.14
CA VAL A 84 8.79 6.45 1.24
C VAL A 84 10.10 7.06 0.75
N ASP A 85 10.79 6.36 -0.16
CA ASP A 85 12.04 6.75 -0.80
C ASP A 85 11.83 7.51 -2.12
N TYR A 86 10.76 8.33 -2.20
CA TYR A 86 10.38 9.01 -3.43
C TYR A 86 11.45 10.00 -3.91
N LYS A 87 12.26 9.56 -4.89
CA LYS A 87 13.45 10.28 -5.38
C LYS A 87 13.12 11.64 -5.99
N ASP A 88 12.00 11.75 -6.68
CA ASP A 88 11.57 12.99 -7.33
C ASP A 88 11.19 14.07 -6.32
N ASN A 89 10.71 13.69 -5.13
CA ASN A 89 10.38 14.61 -4.06
C ASN A 89 10.51 13.93 -2.68
N PRO A 90 11.73 13.92 -2.10
CA PRO A 90 11.99 13.25 -0.82
C PRO A 90 11.18 13.83 0.36
N SER A 91 10.87 15.12 0.34
CA SER A 91 10.04 15.76 1.39
C SER A 91 8.61 15.21 1.37
N LEU A 92 8.03 15.01 0.18
CA LEU A 92 6.72 14.36 0.05
C LEU A 92 6.77 12.90 0.53
N GLY A 93 7.82 12.14 0.16
CA GLY A 93 8.00 10.76 0.61
C GLY A 93 8.04 10.63 2.14
N ASN A 94 8.82 11.49 2.80
CA ASN A 94 8.88 11.55 4.27
C ASN A 94 7.52 11.95 4.88
N TRP A 95 6.87 12.97 4.34
CA TRP A 95 5.57 13.41 4.86
C TRP A 95 4.50 12.33 4.76
N VAL A 96 4.47 11.57 3.66
CA VAL A 96 3.56 10.44 3.47
C VAL A 96 3.85 9.33 4.47
N ASP A 97 5.13 9.03 4.72
CA ASP A 97 5.53 8.08 5.78
C ASP A 97 5.05 8.53 7.17
N VAL A 98 5.22 9.82 7.51
CA VAL A 98 4.71 10.40 8.75
C VAL A 98 3.17 10.29 8.84
N GLN A 99 2.43 10.49 7.74
CA GLN A 99 0.98 10.26 7.75
C GLN A 99 0.64 8.81 8.11
N ARG A 100 1.31 7.83 7.47
CA ARG A 100 1.11 6.39 7.69
C ARG A 100 1.46 5.96 9.11
N ARG A 101 2.60 6.41 9.65
CA ARG A 101 3.05 6.08 11.02
C ARG A 101 2.08 6.60 12.08
N GLU A 102 1.67 7.86 11.98
CA GLU A 102 0.72 8.45 12.93
C GLU A 102 -0.67 7.81 12.84
N PHE A 103 -1.10 7.38 11.65
CA PHE A 103 -2.35 6.64 11.50
C PHE A 103 -2.29 5.28 12.20
N LYS A 104 -1.20 4.53 11.99
CA LYS A 104 -0.97 3.25 12.66
C LYS A 104 -0.90 3.41 14.19
N ALA A 105 -0.36 4.52 14.68
CA ALA A 105 -0.29 4.84 16.09
C ALA A 105 -1.65 5.28 16.70
N GLY A 106 -2.69 5.49 15.88
CA GLY A 106 -3.99 5.98 16.34
C GLY A 106 -4.02 7.48 16.65
N ASN A 107 -2.98 8.23 16.28
CA ASN A 107 -2.81 9.65 16.62
C ASN A 107 -3.45 10.60 15.58
N ARG A 108 -4.08 10.07 14.53
CA ARG A 108 -4.67 10.89 13.46
C ARG A 108 -6.12 11.25 13.76
N SER A 109 -6.44 12.54 13.60
CA SER A 109 -7.83 13.00 13.68
C SER A 109 -8.68 12.43 12.55
N LYS A 110 -9.99 12.27 12.79
CA LYS A 110 -10.93 11.76 11.80
C LYS A 110 -10.99 12.67 10.56
N GLU A 111 -10.89 13.98 10.77
CA GLU A 111 -10.93 15.00 9.72
C GLU A 111 -9.70 14.86 8.81
N ARG A 112 -8.52 14.61 9.38
CA ARG A 112 -7.30 14.39 8.60
C ARG A 112 -7.37 13.11 7.79
N ILE A 113 -7.90 12.03 8.37
CA ILE A 113 -8.11 10.76 7.66
C ILE A 113 -9.09 10.95 6.50
N GLN A 114 -10.23 11.60 6.74
CA GLN A 114 -11.21 11.90 5.70
C GLN A 114 -10.62 12.74 4.58
N LEU A 115 -9.82 13.76 4.92
CA LEU A 115 -9.13 14.59 3.94
C LEU A 115 -8.18 13.77 3.04
N LEU A 116 -7.35 12.92 3.65
CA LEU A 116 -6.43 12.06 2.90
C LEU A 116 -7.17 11.00 2.06
N ASN A 117 -8.29 10.47 2.55
CA ASN A 117 -9.11 9.54 1.79
C ASN A 117 -9.69 10.16 0.50
N LYS A 118 -9.94 11.48 0.46
CA LYS A 118 -10.38 12.18 -0.77
C LYS A 118 -9.39 12.05 -1.92
N VAL A 119 -8.10 11.92 -1.63
CA VAL A 119 -7.03 11.73 -2.64
C VAL A 119 -6.64 10.26 -2.81
N LYS A 120 -7.48 9.32 -2.37
CA LYS A 120 -7.19 7.87 -2.35
C LYS A 120 -5.83 7.57 -1.73
N PHE A 121 -5.56 8.17 -0.57
CA PHE A 121 -4.33 7.96 0.17
C PHE A 121 -4.17 6.50 0.59
N VAL A 122 -3.01 5.93 0.24
CA VAL A 122 -2.70 4.53 0.51
C VAL A 122 -2.02 4.42 1.88
N TRP A 123 -2.79 3.94 2.87
CA TRP A 123 -2.36 3.80 4.26
C TRP A 123 -1.43 2.60 4.47
N HIS A 124 -1.67 1.49 3.75
CA HIS A 124 -0.93 0.24 3.89
C HIS A 124 -0.39 -0.25 2.53
N PRO A 125 0.60 0.43 1.92
CA PRO A 125 1.06 0.11 0.57
C PRO A 125 1.40 -1.36 0.34
N CYS A 126 2.06 -2.01 1.30
CA CYS A 126 2.42 -3.43 1.19
C CYS A 126 1.19 -4.35 1.23
N GLU A 127 0.21 -4.05 2.08
CA GLU A 127 -1.02 -4.84 2.20
C GLU A 127 -1.93 -4.62 0.99
N ASP A 128 -2.07 -3.37 0.55
CA ASP A 128 -2.85 -3.01 -0.63
C ASP A 128 -2.24 -3.63 -1.89
N GLN A 129 -0.92 -3.60 -2.06
CA GLN A 129 -0.24 -4.33 -3.14
C GLN A 129 -0.44 -5.83 -3.05
N TRP A 130 -0.38 -6.41 -1.84
CA TRP A 130 -0.64 -7.84 -1.65
C TRP A 130 -2.08 -8.19 -2.03
N LEU A 131 -3.06 -7.37 -1.64
CA LEU A 131 -4.47 -7.55 -1.96
C LEU A 131 -4.73 -7.44 -3.47
N GLU A 132 -4.08 -6.51 -4.16
CA GLU A 132 -4.17 -6.44 -5.63
C GLU A 132 -3.62 -7.71 -6.29
N ARG A 133 -2.45 -8.21 -5.87
CA ARG A 133 -1.92 -9.50 -6.38
C ARG A 133 -2.83 -10.68 -6.03
N TYR A 134 -3.47 -10.64 -4.88
CA TYR A 134 -4.46 -11.64 -4.50
C TYR A 134 -5.72 -11.58 -5.39
N LYS A 135 -6.23 -10.39 -5.72
CA LYS A 135 -7.34 -10.23 -6.69
C LYS A 135 -6.95 -10.77 -8.07
N GLU A 136 -5.74 -10.48 -8.54
CA GLU A 136 -5.21 -11.03 -9.79
C GLU A 136 -5.13 -12.57 -9.75
N LEU A 137 -4.74 -13.15 -8.61
CA LEU A 137 -4.74 -14.60 -8.43
C LEU A 137 -6.16 -15.19 -8.46
N VAL A 138 -7.13 -14.52 -7.84
CA VAL A 138 -8.55 -14.92 -7.86
C VAL A 138 -9.09 -14.89 -9.28
N GLN A 139 -8.73 -13.86 -10.07
CA GLN A 139 -9.06 -13.79 -11.49
C GLN A 139 -8.38 -14.91 -12.29
N TYR A 140 -7.10 -15.20 -12.02
CA TYR A 140 -6.43 -16.33 -12.67
C TYR A 140 -7.18 -17.64 -12.38
N PHE A 141 -7.58 -17.85 -11.13
CA PHE A 141 -8.33 -19.03 -10.70
C PHE A 141 -9.69 -19.13 -11.42
N SER A 142 -10.42 -18.03 -11.56
CA SER A 142 -11.69 -18.04 -12.30
C SER A 142 -11.51 -18.34 -13.79
N GLU A 143 -10.40 -17.90 -14.40
CA GLU A 143 -10.07 -18.16 -15.80
C GLU A 143 -9.58 -19.60 -16.06
N HIS A 144 -8.81 -20.19 -15.14
CA HIS A 144 -8.10 -21.47 -15.37
C HIS A 144 -8.59 -22.64 -14.51
N GLY A 145 -9.46 -22.40 -13.53
CA GLY A 145 -9.98 -23.40 -12.59
C GLY A 145 -8.99 -23.88 -11.53
N ASN A 146 -7.80 -23.27 -11.44
CA ASN A 146 -6.77 -23.60 -10.45
C ASN A 146 -5.84 -22.40 -10.18
N ALA A 147 -5.05 -22.49 -9.09
CA ALA A 147 -4.08 -21.47 -8.69
C ALA A 147 -2.63 -21.82 -9.08
N LEU A 148 -2.44 -22.67 -10.10
CA LEU A 148 -1.12 -23.11 -10.57
C LEU A 148 -0.52 -22.10 -11.54
N VAL A 149 -0.31 -20.87 -11.06
CA VAL A 149 0.32 -19.81 -11.86
C VAL A 149 1.77 -20.21 -12.21
N PRO A 150 2.15 -20.25 -13.50
CA PRO A 150 3.52 -20.53 -13.92
C PRO A 150 4.49 -19.41 -13.49
N ARG A 151 5.75 -19.77 -13.20
CA ARG A 151 6.78 -18.79 -12.84
C ARG A 151 7.03 -17.72 -13.90
N GLY A 152 6.96 -18.10 -15.17
CA GLY A 152 7.06 -17.18 -16.30
C GLY A 152 5.69 -16.86 -16.92
N TYR A 153 4.65 -16.62 -16.11
CA TYR A 153 3.31 -16.35 -16.63
C TYR A 153 3.30 -15.12 -17.54
N LYS A 154 3.24 -15.33 -18.86
CA LYS A 154 3.48 -14.28 -19.85
C LYS A 154 2.44 -13.15 -19.82
N LYS A 155 1.17 -13.49 -19.52
CA LYS A 155 0.07 -12.51 -19.46
C LYS A 155 0.21 -11.57 -18.26
N ASN A 156 0.78 -12.05 -17.14
CA ASN A 156 1.10 -11.24 -15.98
C ASN A 156 2.34 -11.79 -15.27
N PRO A 157 3.55 -11.37 -15.68
CA PRO A 157 4.81 -11.87 -15.09
C PRO A 157 4.94 -11.53 -13.60
N GLU A 158 4.36 -10.41 -13.17
CA GLU A 158 4.39 -9.95 -11.78
C GLU A 158 3.61 -10.89 -10.87
N LEU A 159 2.43 -11.34 -11.29
CA LEU A 159 1.65 -12.36 -10.59
C LEU A 159 2.42 -13.69 -10.50
N GLY A 160 3.04 -14.12 -11.61
CA GLY A 160 3.85 -15.35 -11.64
C GLY A 160 5.01 -15.32 -10.65
N ASN A 161 5.75 -14.20 -10.59
CA ASN A 161 6.81 -14.01 -9.61
C ASN A 161 6.26 -13.99 -8.18
N TRP A 162 5.22 -13.20 -7.94
CA TRP A 162 4.60 -13.04 -6.62
C TRP A 162 4.11 -14.36 -6.04
N VAL A 163 3.41 -15.20 -6.82
CA VAL A 163 2.94 -16.52 -6.36
C VAL A 163 4.11 -17.43 -5.97
N ASN A 164 5.21 -17.41 -6.71
CA ASN A 164 6.39 -18.20 -6.35
C ASN A 164 7.09 -17.68 -5.11
N GLU A 165 7.15 -16.36 -4.91
CA GLU A 165 7.62 -15.80 -3.65
C GLU A 165 6.77 -16.25 -2.46
N GLN A 166 5.43 -16.33 -2.60
CA GLN A 166 4.56 -16.86 -1.54
C GLN A 166 4.90 -18.33 -1.23
N ARG A 167 5.11 -19.16 -2.26
CA ARG A 167 5.51 -20.58 -2.08
C ARG A 167 6.86 -20.70 -1.37
N ALA A 168 7.85 -19.89 -1.75
CA ALA A 168 9.17 -19.89 -1.14
C ALA A 168 9.12 -19.42 0.33
N LYS A 169 8.40 -18.34 0.62
CA LYS A 169 8.20 -17.84 1.99
C LYS A 169 7.52 -18.87 2.88
N ARG A 170 6.53 -19.62 2.35
CA ARG A 170 5.90 -20.74 3.08
C ARG A 170 6.92 -21.80 3.46
N ILE A 171 7.75 -22.26 2.51
CA ILE A 171 8.78 -23.28 2.76
C ILE A 171 9.78 -22.77 3.81
N GLN A 172 10.26 -21.53 3.68
CA GLN A 172 11.18 -20.94 4.64
C GLN A 172 10.61 -20.89 6.06
N ARG A 173 9.33 -20.51 6.22
CA ARG A 173 8.66 -20.48 7.53
C ARG A 173 8.52 -21.86 8.15
N LEU A 174 8.23 -22.89 7.36
CA LEU A 174 8.16 -24.27 7.82
C LEU A 174 9.55 -24.80 8.23
N ASN A 175 10.58 -24.53 7.43
CA ASN A 175 11.96 -24.89 7.78
C ASN A 175 12.44 -24.21 9.07
N ALA A 176 12.00 -22.97 9.34
CA ALA A 176 12.38 -22.23 10.55
C ALA A 176 11.90 -22.90 11.84
N VAL A 177 10.82 -23.67 11.78
CA VAL A 177 10.34 -24.49 12.91
C VAL A 177 10.83 -25.93 12.85
N ARG A 178 11.84 -26.22 12.01
CA ARG A 178 12.35 -27.57 11.72
C ARG A 178 11.22 -28.52 11.34
N PHE A 179 10.31 -28.03 10.51
CA PHE A 179 9.20 -28.86 10.02
C PHE A 179 9.79 -30.07 9.29
N GLU A 180 9.44 -31.25 9.78
CA GLU A 180 9.91 -32.50 9.19
C GLU A 180 9.13 -32.78 7.91
N TRP A 181 9.84 -32.86 6.80
CA TRP A 181 9.23 -33.06 5.48
C TRP A 181 9.08 -34.52 5.15
N ASP A 182 9.98 -35.35 5.66
CA ASP A 182 9.93 -36.80 5.52
C ASP A 182 9.98 -37.45 6.91
N VAL A 183 8.79 -37.66 7.47
CA VAL A 183 8.64 -38.26 8.79
C VAL A 183 9.19 -39.69 8.82
N LEU A 184 9.12 -40.43 7.71
CA LEU A 184 9.61 -41.80 7.66
C LEU A 184 11.14 -41.83 7.69
N GLU A 185 11.77 -40.93 6.94
CA GLU A 185 13.21 -40.75 6.96
C GLU A 185 13.71 -40.29 8.35
N ALA A 186 13.04 -39.32 8.96
CA ALA A 186 13.38 -38.86 10.32
C ALA A 186 13.25 -39.99 11.36
N GLN A 187 12.14 -40.74 11.34
CA GLN A 187 11.95 -41.89 12.23
C GLN A 187 12.99 -43.00 11.99
N TRP A 188 13.42 -43.19 10.73
CA TRP A 188 14.47 -44.12 10.42
C TRP A 188 15.81 -43.67 11.03
N PHE A 189 16.15 -42.39 10.92
CA PHE A 189 17.37 -41.84 11.53
C PHE A 189 17.33 -41.90 13.06
N GLU A 190 16.20 -41.63 13.70
CA GLU A 190 16.03 -41.80 15.16
C GLU A 190 16.31 -43.25 15.57
N ARG A 191 15.69 -44.22 14.90
CA ARG A 191 15.92 -45.65 15.17
C ARG A 191 17.35 -46.09 14.89
N TYR A 192 17.98 -45.50 13.86
CA TYR A 192 19.38 -45.74 13.55
C TYR A 192 20.29 -45.20 14.66
N GLU A 193 20.02 -44.00 15.20
CA GLU A 193 20.77 -43.44 16.32
C GLU A 193 20.59 -44.29 17.60
N GLU A 194 19.38 -44.74 17.89
CA GLU A 194 19.10 -45.68 19.00
C GLU A 194 19.92 -46.98 18.84
N LEU A 195 19.96 -47.54 17.64
CA LEU A 195 20.74 -48.74 17.34
C LEU A 195 22.25 -48.48 17.53
N VAL A 196 22.76 -47.33 17.10
CA VAL A 196 24.17 -46.94 17.30
C VAL A 196 24.47 -46.81 18.80
N GLN A 197 23.59 -46.19 19.59
CA GLN A 197 23.74 -46.10 21.03
C GLN A 197 23.76 -47.48 21.70
N TYR A 198 22.85 -48.37 21.28
CA TYR A 198 22.84 -49.76 21.74
C TYR A 198 24.18 -50.46 21.48
N ILE A 199 24.69 -50.37 20.25
CA ILE A 199 25.96 -50.98 19.87
C ILE A 199 27.12 -50.42 20.70
N ASN A 200 27.14 -49.12 20.97
CA ASN A 200 28.18 -48.50 21.79
C ASN A 200 28.19 -49.03 23.24
N ILE A 201 27.02 -49.37 23.79
CA ILE A 201 26.89 -49.90 25.16
C ILE A 201 27.18 -51.41 25.21
N HIS A 202 26.68 -52.17 24.24
CA HIS A 202 26.64 -53.63 24.28
C HIS A 202 27.69 -54.31 23.38
N GLY A 203 28.41 -53.54 22.56
CA GLY A 203 29.47 -54.00 21.65
C GLY A 203 28.97 -54.79 20.43
N ASN A 204 27.65 -54.87 20.21
CA ASN A 204 27.05 -55.61 19.09
C ASN A 204 25.62 -55.10 18.78
N ALA A 205 25.08 -55.51 17.64
CA ALA A 205 23.77 -55.07 17.13
C ALA A 205 22.60 -56.03 17.43
N LEU A 206 22.75 -56.96 18.39
CA LEU A 206 21.74 -57.97 18.72
C LEU A 206 20.70 -57.41 19.70
N VAL A 207 19.93 -56.41 19.25
CA VAL A 207 18.88 -55.77 20.05
C VAL A 207 17.78 -56.81 20.38
N PRO A 208 17.52 -57.12 21.66
CA PRO A 208 16.45 -58.02 22.06
C PRO A 208 15.08 -57.47 21.68
N GLN A 209 14.10 -58.33 21.38
CA GLN A 209 12.73 -57.91 21.06
C GLN A 209 12.01 -57.13 22.18
N THR A 210 12.56 -57.12 23.39
CA THR A 210 12.00 -56.45 24.57
C THR A 210 12.77 -55.20 24.99
N TYR A 211 13.73 -54.74 24.18
CA TYR A 211 14.56 -53.56 24.46
C TYR A 211 13.83 -52.26 24.13
#